data_AF-A0A0J8TXN3-F1
#
_entry.id   AF-A0A0J8TXN3-F1
#
_cell.length_a   1.000
_cell.length_b   1.000
_cell.length_c   1.000
_cell.angle_alpha   90.00
_cell.angle_beta   90.00
_cell.angle_gamma   90.00
#
_symmetry.space_group_name_H-M   'P 1'
#
loop_
_entity.id
_entity.type
_entity.pdbx_description
1 polymer ?
#
loop_
_entity_poly.entity_id
_entity_poly.type
_entity_poly.pdbx_seq_one_letter_code
_entity_poly.pdbx_strand_id
1 'polypeptide(L)'
;MSSVDQARAFIAANGGELTEVGERYAGWTAVSYEYSWFKHSTIYFTVVAADPDGELWQYTVGSNYEYGTEVSGDPIPVTAVAETKQVVTYRPRLVRRPRPTER
;
A
#
# COMPACT_ATOMS: atom_id res chain seq x y z
N MET A 1 -1.78 24.95 3.63
CA MET A 1 -1.13 24.59 4.92
C MET A 1 -2.20 23.99 5.83
N SER A 2 -2.69 22.80 5.48
CA SER A 2 -3.36 21.98 6.49
C SER A 2 -2.30 21.54 7.50
N SER A 3 -2.57 21.67 8.79
CA SER A 3 -1.59 21.25 9.81
C SER A 3 -1.59 19.72 9.89
N VAL A 4 -0.48 19.13 10.33
CA VAL A 4 -0.36 17.68 10.62
C VAL A 4 -1.50 17.19 11.52
N ASP A 5 -2.03 18.05 12.40
CA ASP A 5 -3.17 17.76 13.28
C ASP A 5 -4.51 17.66 12.54
N GLN A 6 -4.66 18.37 11.42
CA GLN A 6 -5.84 18.33 10.57
C GLN A 6 -5.89 17.02 9.76
N ALA A 7 -4.74 16.55 9.27
CA ALA A 7 -4.58 15.23 8.66
C ALA A 7 -4.89 14.09 9.64
N ARG A 8 -4.40 14.20 10.89
CA ARG A 8 -4.65 13.26 11.99
C ARG A 8 -6.14 13.13 12.30
N ALA A 9 -6.81 14.23 12.58
CA ALA A 9 -8.23 14.23 12.97
C ALA A 9 -9.14 13.70 11.85
N PHE A 10 -8.80 13.98 10.60
CA PHE A 10 -9.60 13.60 9.46
C PHE A 10 -9.55 12.10 9.15
N ILE A 11 -8.36 11.48 9.12
CA ILE A 11 -8.25 10.03 8.88
C ILE A 11 -8.65 9.23 10.11
N ALA A 12 -8.43 9.72 11.34
CA ALA A 12 -9.01 9.10 12.52
C ALA A 12 -10.54 9.04 12.47
N ALA A 13 -11.19 10.04 11.84
CA ALA A 13 -12.64 10.07 11.68
C ALA A 13 -13.16 9.26 10.47
N ASN A 14 -12.34 9.06 9.43
CA ASN A 14 -12.81 8.57 8.12
C ASN A 14 -11.93 7.48 7.49
N GLY A 15 -10.94 6.93 8.20
CA GLY A 15 -9.96 5.99 7.64
C GLY A 15 -10.55 4.69 7.10
N GLY A 16 -11.80 4.36 7.47
CA GLY A 16 -12.59 3.30 6.82
C GLY A 16 -12.93 3.58 5.36
N GLU A 17 -13.10 4.85 4.98
CA GLU A 17 -13.46 5.32 3.63
C GLU A 17 -12.23 5.54 2.72
N LEU A 18 -11.04 5.18 3.21
CA LEU A 18 -9.77 5.26 2.48
C LEU A 18 -9.05 3.89 2.51
N THR A 19 -9.82 2.81 2.63
CA THR A 19 -9.29 1.45 2.77
C THR A 19 -9.00 0.78 1.43
N GLU A 20 -9.47 1.33 0.31
CA GLU A 20 -9.13 0.81 -1.01
C GLU A 20 -8.35 1.82 -1.86
N VAL A 21 -7.41 1.31 -2.68
CA VAL A 21 -6.59 2.16 -3.56
C VAL A 21 -7.49 2.91 -4.55
N GLY A 22 -7.34 4.23 -4.59
CA GLY A 22 -8.13 5.12 -5.45
C GLY A 22 -9.39 5.67 -4.80
N GLU A 23 -9.77 5.22 -3.60
CA GLU A 23 -10.85 5.85 -2.83
C GLU A 23 -10.50 7.29 -2.49
N ARG A 24 -11.55 8.12 -2.45
CA ARG A 24 -11.44 9.55 -2.21
C ARG A 24 -12.48 10.02 -1.22
N TYR A 25 -12.03 10.77 -0.22
CA TYR A 25 -12.91 11.39 0.76
C TYR A 25 -12.39 12.77 1.15
N ALA A 26 -13.24 13.79 0.98
CA ALA A 26 -12.93 15.22 1.18
C ALA A 26 -11.55 15.68 0.67
N GLY A 27 -11.18 15.26 -0.55
CA GLY A 27 -9.92 15.66 -1.21
C GLY A 27 -8.71 14.80 -0.86
N TRP A 28 -8.82 13.89 0.11
CA TRP A 28 -7.83 12.85 0.34
C TRP A 28 -8.01 11.72 -0.66
N THR A 29 -6.91 11.07 -1.05
CA THR A 29 -6.92 9.91 -1.96
C THR A 29 -6.04 8.80 -1.42
N ALA A 30 -6.55 7.57 -1.32
CA ALA A 30 -5.74 6.40 -1.01
C ALA A 30 -4.83 6.04 -2.21
N VAL A 31 -3.52 6.00 -1.99
CA VAL A 31 -2.49 5.79 -3.02
C VAL A 31 -1.93 4.37 -2.98
N SER A 32 -1.77 3.81 -1.78
CA SER A 32 -1.35 2.42 -1.62
C SER A 32 -2.07 1.76 -0.45
N TYR A 33 -2.25 0.45 -0.57
CA TYR A 33 -2.84 -0.39 0.45
C TYR A 33 -2.07 -1.71 0.48
N GLU A 34 -1.39 -1.97 1.59
CA GLU A 34 -0.54 -3.14 1.75
C GLU A 34 -0.89 -3.89 3.02
N TYR A 35 -1.02 -5.22 2.93
CA TYR A 35 -1.20 -6.06 4.11
C TYR A 35 0.05 -6.02 4.99
N SER A 36 -0.15 -5.84 6.30
CA SER A 36 0.93 -5.79 7.28
C SER A 36 0.94 -7.03 8.16
N TRP A 37 -0.11 -7.26 8.97
CA TRP A 37 -0.19 -8.42 9.87
C TRP A 37 -1.63 -8.74 10.32
N PHE A 38 -1.82 -9.86 11.00
CA PHE A 38 -3.09 -10.26 11.61
C PHE A 38 -2.96 -10.42 13.12
N LYS A 39 -3.92 -9.89 13.89
CA LYS A 39 -3.96 -10.02 15.35
C LYS A 39 -5.40 -9.97 15.87
N HIS A 40 -5.77 -10.92 16.73
CA HIS A 40 -7.08 -10.97 17.42
C HIS A 40 -8.30 -10.71 16.52
N SER A 41 -8.37 -11.41 15.37
CA SER A 41 -9.45 -11.25 14.38
C SER A 41 -9.46 -9.92 13.61
N THR A 42 -8.45 -9.08 13.80
CA THR A 42 -8.24 -7.84 13.06
C THR A 42 -7.08 -8.01 12.08
N ILE A 43 -7.31 -7.67 10.82
CA ILE A 43 -6.27 -7.60 9.78
C ILE A 43 -5.76 -6.17 9.73
N TYR A 44 -4.45 -5.97 9.81
CA TYR A 44 -3.81 -4.68 9.76
C TYR A 44 -3.15 -4.46 8.41
N PHE A 45 -3.28 -3.23 7.94
CA PHE A 45 -2.79 -2.75 6.66
C PHE A 45 -2.02 -1.45 6.85
N THR A 46 -1.05 -1.25 5.98
CA THR A 46 -0.37 0.02 5.79
C THR A 46 -1.06 0.73 4.64
N VAL A 47 -1.65 1.89 4.92
CA VAL A 47 -2.31 2.73 3.92
C VAL A 47 -1.51 4.00 3.73
N VAL A 48 -1.18 4.34 2.48
CA VAL A 48 -0.62 5.65 2.15
C VAL A 48 -1.71 6.46 1.47
N ALA A 49 -1.98 7.65 1.97
CA ALA A 49 -2.94 8.58 1.40
C ALA A 49 -2.26 9.90 1.02
N ALA A 50 -2.69 10.47 -0.11
CA ALA A 50 -2.37 11.83 -0.52
C ALA A 50 -3.41 12.79 0.06
N ASP A 51 -2.94 13.90 0.64
CA ASP A 51 -3.79 14.98 1.10
C ASP A 51 -4.22 15.91 -0.06
N PRO A 52 -5.13 16.88 0.17
CA PRO A 52 -5.57 17.80 -0.87
C PRO A 52 -4.46 18.69 -1.46
N ASP A 53 -3.36 18.89 -0.72
CA ASP A 53 -2.19 19.65 -1.16
C ASP A 53 -1.20 18.74 -1.92
N GLY A 54 -1.40 17.42 -1.92
CA GLY A 54 -0.61 16.41 -2.61
C GLY A 54 0.49 15.75 -1.76
N GLU A 55 0.57 16.08 -0.47
CA GLU A 55 1.54 15.47 0.45
C GLU A 55 1.11 14.05 0.84
N LEU A 56 2.09 13.17 1.06
CA LEU A 56 1.82 11.76 1.31
C LEU A 56 2.02 11.40 2.78
N TRP A 57 1.09 10.61 3.29
CA TRP A 57 1.03 10.20 4.70
C TRP A 57 0.74 8.71 4.81
N GLN A 58 1.48 8.03 5.67
CA GLN A 58 1.31 6.60 5.96
C GLN A 58 0.55 6.40 7.27
N TYR A 59 -0.39 5.46 7.25
CA TYR A 59 -1.28 5.09 8.35
C TYR A 59 -1.27 3.58 8.59
N THR A 60 -1.49 3.16 9.83
CA THR A 60 -1.79 1.76 10.17
C THR A 60 -3.30 1.63 10.34
N VAL A 61 -3.94 0.78 9.54
CA VAL A 61 -5.39 0.60 9.52
C VAL A 61 -5.72 -0.84 9.86
N GLY A 62 -6.48 -1.07 10.93
CA GLY A 62 -7.01 -2.37 11.30
C GLY A 62 -8.43 -2.54 10.78
N SER A 63 -8.73 -3.65 10.12
CA SER A 63 -10.09 -4.01 9.70
C SER A 63 -10.54 -5.27 10.42
N ASN A 64 -11.69 -5.17 11.08
CA ASN A 64 -12.34 -6.26 11.79
C ASN A 64 -13.80 -6.38 11.33
N TYR A 65 -14.25 -7.60 11.05
CA TYR A 65 -15.62 -7.81 10.57
C TYR A 65 -16.70 -7.43 11.58
N GLU A 66 -16.45 -7.60 12.89
CA GLU A 66 -17.42 -7.32 13.96
C GLU A 66 -17.35 -5.87 14.44
N TYR A 67 -16.15 -5.27 14.46
CA TYR A 67 -15.91 -3.96 15.06
C TYR A 67 -15.62 -2.84 14.05
N GLY A 68 -15.53 -3.17 12.76
CA GLY A 68 -15.26 -2.22 11.69
C GLY A 68 -13.77 -1.88 11.55
N THR A 69 -13.51 -0.69 11.00
CA THR A 69 -12.15 -0.22 10.70
C THR A 69 -11.65 0.72 11.80
N GLU A 70 -10.44 0.47 12.30
CA GLU A 70 -9.70 1.32 13.21
C GLU A 70 -8.44 1.89 12.53
N VAL A 71 -8.04 3.11 12.89
CA VAL A 71 -6.74 3.67 12.50
C VAL A 71 -5.90 3.80 13.76
N SER A 72 -4.68 3.27 13.73
CA SER A 72 -3.78 3.20 14.88
C SER A 72 -2.52 4.02 14.67
N GLY A 73 -2.07 4.66 15.76
CA GLY A 73 -0.83 5.41 15.82
C GLY A 73 -0.90 6.78 15.16
N ASP A 74 0.23 7.47 15.22
CA ASP A 74 0.42 8.75 14.55
C ASP A 74 0.77 8.52 13.07
N PRO A 75 0.25 9.36 12.15
CA PRO A 75 0.62 9.30 10.75
C PRO A 75 2.09 9.65 10.54
N ILE A 76 2.70 8.93 9.62
CA ILE A 76 4.11 9.11 9.28
C ILE A 76 4.18 9.83 7.93
N PRO A 77 4.83 11.00 7.82
CA PRO A 77 5.05 11.64 6.52
C PRO A 77 5.92 10.74 5.66
N VAL A 78 5.53 10.54 4.40
CA VAL A 78 6.28 9.72 3.44
C VAL A 78 6.55 10.48 2.16
N THR A 79 7.57 10.09 1.43
CA THR A 79 7.94 10.69 0.14
C THR A 79 7.89 9.61 -0.93
N ALA A 80 7.30 9.92 -2.08
CA ALA A 80 7.30 8.99 -3.20
C ALA A 80 8.73 8.80 -3.72
N VAL A 81 9.19 7.54 -3.75
CA VAL A 81 10.43 7.16 -4.42
C VAL A 81 10.06 6.57 -5.77
N ALA A 82 10.45 7.24 -6.85
CA ALA A 82 10.29 6.71 -8.19
C ALA A 82 11.36 5.63 -8.45
N GLU A 83 11.00 4.36 -8.29
CA GLU A 83 11.87 3.25 -8.70
C GLU A 83 11.58 2.85 -10.15
N THR A 84 12.63 2.87 -10.99
CA THR A 84 12.55 2.29 -12.34
C THR A 84 12.93 0.81 -12.25
N LYS A 85 11.94 -0.09 -12.25
CA LYS A 85 12.23 -1.54 -12.28
C LYS A 85 12.87 -1.93 -13.62
N GLN A 86 14.05 -2.55 -13.58
CA GLN A 86 14.63 -3.21 -14.75
C GLN A 86 13.91 -4.53 -15.03
N VAL A 87 13.29 -4.64 -16.21
CA VAL A 87 12.68 -5.90 -16.68
C VAL A 87 13.74 -6.70 -17.43
N VAL A 88 14.11 -7.86 -16.89
CA VAL A 88 15.03 -8.81 -17.54
C VAL A 88 14.22 -9.88 -18.28
N THR A 89 14.32 -9.89 -19.60
CA THR A 89 13.66 -10.90 -20.45
C THR A 89 14.63 -12.04 -20.76
N TYR A 90 14.31 -13.26 -20.32
CA TYR A 90 15.06 -14.47 -20.68
C TYR A 90 14.48 -15.11 -21.94
N ARG A 91 15.30 -15.35 -22.96
CA ARG A 91 14.97 -16.22 -24.09
C ARG A 91 15.76 -17.54 -23.97
N PRO A 92 15.11 -18.68 -23.68
CA PRO A 92 15.80 -19.96 -23.67
C PRO A 92 16.27 -20.32 -25.08
N ARG A 93 17.55 -20.68 -25.22
CA ARG A 93 18.07 -21.27 -26.47
C ARG A 93 17.90 -22.79 -26.40
N LEU A 94 17.32 -23.38 -27.44
CA LEU A 94 17.32 -24.84 -27.61
C LEU A 94 18.73 -25.27 -28.02
N VAL A 95 19.42 -25.99 -27.14
CA VAL A 95 20.71 -26.62 -27.44
C VAL A 95 20.43 -28.03 -27.95
N ARG A 96 20.89 -28.34 -29.15
CA ARG A 96 20.73 -29.67 -29.75
C ARG A 96 21.53 -30.68 -28.93
N ARG A 97 20.89 -31.76 -28.46
CA ARG A 97 21.60 -32.87 -27.81
C ARG A 97 22.50 -33.57 -28.83
N PRO A 98 23.79 -33.84 -28.52
CA PRO A 98 24.60 -34.70 -29.36
C PRO A 98 23.98 -36.09 -29.41
N ARG A 99 23.93 -36.69 -30.61
CA ARG A 99 23.47 -38.08 -30.78
C ARG A 99 24.39 -39.01 -29.98
N PRO A 100 23.84 -40.03 -29.31
CA PRO A 100 24.67 -41.13 -28.82
C PRO A 100 25.41 -41.73 -30.03
N THR A 101 26.73 -41.78 -29.99
CA THR A 101 27.53 -42.51 -30.96
C THR A 101 27.19 -43.99 -30.81
N GLU A 102 26.59 -44.61 -31.83
CA GLU A 102 26.46 -46.07 -31.89
C GLU A 102 27.88 -46.66 -31.89
N ARG A 103 28.16 -47.48 -30.86
CA ARG A 103 29.33 -48.35 -30.79
C ARG A 103 28.95 -49.73 -31.30
#